data_AF-A0A356EB86-F1
#
_entry.id   AF-A0A356EB86-F1
#
_cell.length_a   1.000
_cell.length_b   1.000
_cell.length_c   1.000
_cell.angle_alpha   90.00
_cell.angle_beta   90.00
_cell.angle_gamma   90.00
#
_symmetry.space_group_name_H-M   'P 1'
#
loop_
_entity.id
_entity.type
_entity.pdbx_description
1 polymer ?
#
loop_
_entity_poly.entity_id
_entity_poly.type
_entity_poly.pdbx_seq_one_letter_code
_entity_poly.pdbx_strand_id
1 'polypeptide(L)'
;PYVHVNYAGSLVLGQYFKSTTPEQRNKFFTAFDQFIEQAYAQVLTLYTNQEIEVEKEKAINGSQVNVRVKLLQNNGKAPINLVFYWRKNSKSGKWQVYDMASEGVSMVETKKQEWSNILRRDGIDALTEQVQKAANVPVTLNK
;
A
#
# COMPACT_ATOMS: atom_id res chain seq x y z
N PRO A 1 2.36 -0.55 -12.10
CA PRO A 1 3.81 -0.69 -12.45
C PRO A 1 4.79 -0.09 -11.43
N TYR A 2 4.43 0.98 -10.70
CA TYR A 2 5.32 1.65 -9.74
C TYR A 2 5.21 1.16 -8.29
N VAL A 3 4.35 0.18 -8.00
CA VAL A 3 4.19 -0.40 -6.66
C VAL A 3 4.99 -1.70 -6.58
N HIS A 4 5.73 -1.90 -5.49
CA HIS A 4 6.49 -3.10 -5.18
C HIS A 4 5.65 -4.08 -4.34
N VAL A 5 4.54 -4.55 -4.91
CA VAL A 5 3.50 -5.34 -4.24
C VAL A 5 4.06 -6.48 -3.41
N ASN A 6 4.90 -7.35 -3.98
CA ASN A 6 5.42 -8.52 -3.25
C ASN A 6 6.27 -8.13 -2.03
N TYR A 7 6.94 -6.98 -2.06
CA TYR A 7 7.71 -6.54 -0.91
C TYR A 7 6.80 -5.95 0.16
N ALA A 8 5.87 -5.07 -0.22
CA ALA A 8 4.84 -4.54 0.68
C ALA A 8 4.08 -5.69 1.36
N GLY A 9 3.61 -6.66 0.57
CA GLY A 9 2.93 -7.85 1.07
C GLY A 9 3.83 -8.69 1.98
N SER A 10 5.12 -8.85 1.68
CA SER A 10 6.04 -9.57 2.58
C SER A 10 6.22 -8.88 3.93
N LEU A 11 6.21 -7.54 3.96
CA LEU A 11 6.27 -6.78 5.20
C LEU A 11 4.97 -6.94 6.00
N VAL A 12 3.82 -6.93 5.33
CA VAL A 12 2.50 -7.17 5.95
C VAL A 12 2.43 -8.57 6.57
N LEU A 13 2.92 -9.60 5.88
CA LEU A 13 3.01 -10.96 6.41
C LEU A 13 3.97 -11.07 7.59
N GLY A 14 5.01 -10.22 7.65
CA GLY A 14 5.95 -10.14 8.76
C GLY A 14 6.56 -11.51 9.12
N GLN A 15 6.45 -11.90 10.39
CA GLN A 15 6.98 -13.17 10.88
C GLN A 15 6.33 -14.41 10.25
N TYR A 16 5.06 -14.30 9.84
CA TYR A 16 4.30 -15.41 9.25
C TYR A 16 4.79 -15.76 7.85
N PHE A 17 5.53 -14.87 7.18
CA PHE A 17 6.10 -15.11 5.86
C PHE A 17 6.94 -16.41 5.78
N LYS A 18 7.64 -16.75 6.87
CA LYS A 18 8.53 -17.92 6.92
C LYS A 18 7.78 -19.25 6.94
N SER A 19 6.55 -19.28 7.44
CA SER A 19 5.73 -20.50 7.55
C SER A 19 4.84 -20.76 6.32
N THR A 20 4.94 -19.93 5.28
CA THR A 20 4.10 -20.04 4.07
C THR A 20 4.86 -20.63 2.90
N THR A 21 4.17 -21.36 2.02
CA THR A 21 4.75 -21.85 0.76
C THR A 21 4.86 -20.74 -0.30
N PRO A 22 5.72 -20.90 -1.32
CA PRO A 22 5.75 -19.98 -2.46
C PRO A 22 4.38 -19.79 -3.13
N GLU A 23 3.59 -20.85 -3.25
CA GLU A 23 2.27 -20.85 -3.89
C GLU A 23 1.28 -20.02 -3.06
N GLN A 24 1.25 -20.21 -1.74
CA GLN A 24 0.42 -19.42 -0.83
C GLN A 24 0.77 -17.92 -0.90
N ARG A 25 2.07 -17.60 -0.90
CA ARG A 25 2.54 -16.21 -1.03
C ARG A 25 2.13 -15.59 -2.35
N ASN A 26 2.24 -16.33 -3.46
CA ASN A 26 1.85 -15.83 -4.77
C ASN A 26 0.35 -15.52 -4.83
N LYS A 27 -0.50 -16.42 -4.30
CA LYS A 27 -1.95 -16.19 -4.20
C LYS A 27 -2.27 -14.95 -3.38
N PHE A 28 -1.63 -14.81 -2.21
CA PHE A 28 -1.78 -13.63 -1.37
C PHE A 28 -1.34 -12.35 -2.09
N PHE A 29 -0.19 -12.35 -2.76
CA PHE A 29 0.30 -11.17 -3.47
C PHE A 29 -0.61 -10.74 -4.61
N THR A 30 -1.20 -11.70 -5.34
CA THR A 30 -2.19 -11.39 -6.37
C THR A 30 -3.45 -10.76 -5.76
N ALA A 31 -4.00 -11.33 -4.70
CA ALA A 31 -5.16 -10.75 -4.01
C ALA A 31 -4.83 -9.37 -3.41
N PHE A 32 -3.62 -9.20 -2.87
CA PHE A 32 -3.16 -7.96 -2.28
C PHE A 32 -2.96 -6.85 -3.32
N ASP A 33 -2.47 -7.19 -4.53
CA ASP A 33 -2.37 -6.24 -5.65
C ASP A 33 -3.75 -5.68 -6.02
N GLN A 34 -4.72 -6.58 -6.21
CA GLN A 34 -6.09 -6.21 -6.55
C GLN A 34 -6.75 -5.41 -5.43
N PHE A 35 -6.48 -5.75 -4.17
CA PHE A 35 -6.95 -4.97 -3.03
C PHE A 35 -6.37 -3.55 -3.02
N ILE A 36 -5.08 -3.39 -3.33
CA ILE A 36 -4.45 -2.07 -3.49
C ILE A 36 -5.18 -1.30 -4.60
N GLU A 37 -5.33 -1.89 -5.79
CA GLU A 37 -6.03 -1.25 -6.90
C GLU A 37 -7.45 -0.79 -6.52
N GLN A 38 -8.23 -1.66 -5.89
CA GLN A 38 -9.59 -1.35 -5.42
C GLN A 38 -9.60 -0.21 -4.38
N ALA A 39 -8.74 -0.31 -3.36
CA ALA A 39 -8.71 0.65 -2.27
C ALA A 39 -8.33 2.05 -2.77
N TYR A 40 -7.34 2.15 -3.64
CA TYR A 40 -6.93 3.43 -4.21
C TYR A 40 -7.92 3.95 -5.25
N ALA A 41 -8.56 3.09 -6.04
CA ALA A 41 -9.65 3.51 -6.93
C ALA A 41 -10.79 4.17 -6.12
N GLN A 42 -11.15 3.60 -4.96
CA GLN A 42 -12.15 4.19 -4.06
C GLN A 42 -11.70 5.52 -3.45
N VAL A 43 -10.44 5.67 -3.07
CA VAL A 43 -9.92 6.95 -2.55
C VAL A 43 -9.91 8.01 -3.65
N LEU A 44 -9.57 7.65 -4.88
CA LEU A 44 -9.53 8.56 -6.02
C LEU A 44 -10.91 9.10 -6.41
N THR A 45 -12.01 8.44 -6.04
CA THR A 45 -13.35 9.01 -6.24
C THR A 45 -13.60 10.24 -5.37
N LEU A 46 -12.82 10.45 -4.30
CA LEU A 46 -12.89 11.61 -3.42
C LEU A 46 -12.06 12.79 -3.94
N TYR A 47 -11.35 12.60 -5.05
CA TYR A 47 -10.58 13.67 -5.68
C TYR A 47 -11.53 14.66 -6.39
N THR A 48 -11.46 15.92 -5.99
CA THR A 48 -12.27 17.03 -6.49
C THR A 48 -11.38 18.14 -7.05
N ASN A 49 -10.30 17.78 -7.77
CA ASN A 49 -9.28 18.72 -8.27
C ASN A 49 -8.49 19.40 -7.15
N GLN A 50 -8.08 18.64 -6.12
CA GLN A 50 -7.12 19.13 -5.12
C GLN A 50 -5.77 19.42 -5.79
N GLU A 51 -5.14 20.54 -5.43
CA GLU A 51 -3.76 20.81 -5.86
C GLU A 51 -2.78 19.85 -5.16
N ILE A 52 -1.79 19.35 -5.90
CA ILE A 52 -0.82 18.37 -5.43
C ILE A 52 0.56 19.01 -5.39
N GLU A 53 1.13 19.17 -4.20
CA GLU A 53 2.51 19.60 -4.03
C GLU A 53 3.40 18.38 -3.77
N VAL A 54 4.38 18.15 -4.64
CA VAL A 54 5.39 17.10 -4.45
C VAL A 54 6.67 17.72 -3.90
N GLU A 55 7.30 17.04 -2.94
CA GLU A 55 8.60 17.41 -2.41
C GLU A 55 9.62 17.61 -3.54
N LYS A 56 10.47 18.64 -3.42
CA LYS A 56 11.56 18.88 -4.37
C LYS A 56 12.53 17.70 -4.38
N GLU A 57 13.17 17.49 -5.53
CA GLU A 57 14.20 16.47 -5.68
C GLU A 57 15.31 16.66 -4.63
N LYS A 58 15.79 15.53 -4.11
CA LYS A 58 16.87 15.46 -3.12
C LYS A 58 17.84 14.36 -3.50
N ALA A 59 19.10 14.53 -3.12
CA ALA A 59 20.12 13.51 -3.35
C ALA A 59 19.70 12.16 -2.74
N ILE A 60 19.82 11.09 -3.53
CA ILE A 60 19.46 9.74 -3.11
C ILE A 60 20.74 8.99 -2.73
N ASN A 61 20.87 8.65 -1.44
CA ASN A 61 21.94 7.80 -0.95
C ASN A 61 21.39 6.40 -0.67
N GLY A 62 21.81 5.41 -1.46
CA GLY A 62 21.42 4.01 -1.29
C GLY A 62 20.22 3.58 -2.14
N SER A 63 19.45 2.61 -1.65
CA SER A 63 18.37 1.94 -2.38
C SER A 63 16.98 2.24 -1.84
N GLN A 64 16.84 3.23 -0.96
CA GLN A 64 15.59 3.66 -0.35
C GLN A 64 15.52 5.19 -0.33
N VAL A 65 14.32 5.73 -0.54
CA VAL A 65 14.04 7.16 -0.44
C VAL A 65 12.57 7.35 -0.07
N ASN A 66 12.24 8.42 0.65
CA ASN A 66 10.85 8.83 0.82
C ASN A 66 10.57 10.09 0.01
N VAL A 67 9.33 10.26 -0.43
CA VAL A 67 8.86 11.45 -1.15
C VAL A 67 7.61 11.96 -0.46
N ARG A 68 7.65 13.20 0.03
CA ARG A 68 6.47 13.84 0.64
C ARG A 68 5.56 14.40 -0.45
N VAL A 69 4.26 14.25 -0.26
CA VAL A 69 3.21 14.80 -1.12
C VAL A 69 2.17 15.46 -0.24
N LYS A 70 1.73 16.67 -0.59
CA LYS A 70 0.63 17.36 0.08
C LYS A 70 -0.54 17.52 -0.89
N LEU A 71 -1.73 17.22 -0.43
CA LEU A 71 -2.99 17.46 -1.16
C LEU A 71 -3.68 18.68 -0.54
N LEU A 72 -3.68 19.80 -1.24
CA LEU A 72 -4.33 21.03 -0.80
C LEU A 72 -5.84 20.89 -0.96
N GLN A 73 -6.60 21.11 0.11
CA GLN A 73 -8.05 20.92 0.11
C GLN A 73 -8.77 22.18 -0.41
N ASN A 74 -9.76 22.00 -1.28
CA ASN A 74 -10.47 23.10 -1.95
C ASN A 74 -11.46 23.87 -1.04
N ASN A 75 -11.71 23.39 0.18
CA ASN A 75 -12.70 23.93 1.12
C ASN A 75 -12.07 24.58 2.37
N GLY A 76 -10.80 24.99 2.28
CA GLY A 76 -10.08 25.61 3.40
C GLY A 76 -9.73 24.64 4.54
N LYS A 77 -9.97 23.33 4.37
CA LYS A 77 -9.45 22.31 5.29
C LYS A 77 -7.92 22.24 5.23
N ALA A 78 -7.33 21.74 6.30
CA ALA A 78 -5.90 21.46 6.35
C ALA A 78 -5.48 20.52 5.20
N PRO A 79 -4.30 20.71 4.59
CA PRO A 79 -3.77 19.79 3.60
C PRO A 79 -3.64 18.38 4.14
N ILE A 80 -3.84 17.39 3.28
CA ILE A 80 -3.54 15.98 3.62
C ILE A 80 -2.08 15.72 3.32
N ASN A 81 -1.32 15.26 4.31
CA ASN A 81 0.09 14.92 4.18
C ASN A 81 0.27 13.44 3.90
N LEU A 82 0.92 13.15 2.79
CA LEU A 82 1.29 11.81 2.36
C LEU A 82 2.81 11.67 2.30
N VAL A 83 3.31 10.48 2.63
CA VAL A 83 4.71 10.09 2.44
C VAL A 83 4.75 8.78 1.70
N PHE A 84 5.35 8.77 0.51
CA PHE A 84 5.58 7.55 -0.25
C PHE A 84 6.98 7.03 0.03
N TYR A 85 7.08 5.77 0.45
CA TYR A 85 8.35 5.09 0.68
C TYR A 85 8.73 4.27 -0.55
N TRP A 86 9.82 4.66 -1.18
CA TRP A 86 10.34 4.06 -2.39
C TRP A 86 11.54 3.19 -2.08
N ARG A 87 11.68 2.12 -2.85
CA ARG A 87 12.90 1.33 -2.89
C ARG A 87 13.30 1.01 -4.33
N LYS A 88 14.60 0.88 -4.57
CA LYS A 88 15.12 0.33 -5.80
C LYS A 88 14.96 -1.18 -5.77
N ASN A 89 14.16 -1.71 -6.68
CA ASN A 89 13.98 -3.14 -6.85
C ASN A 89 15.30 -3.73 -7.38
N SER A 90 15.92 -4.62 -6.61
CA SER A 90 17.23 -5.20 -6.95
C SER A 90 17.19 -6.11 -8.19
N LYS A 91 16.01 -6.65 -8.53
CA LYS A 91 15.84 -7.51 -9.72
C LYS A 91 15.63 -6.69 -11.00
N SER A 92 14.80 -5.66 -10.94
CA SER A 92 14.43 -4.88 -12.13
C SER A 92 15.22 -3.58 -12.29
N GLY A 93 15.93 -3.13 -11.25
CA GLY A 93 16.61 -1.85 -11.20
C GLY A 93 15.67 -0.63 -11.04
N LYS A 94 14.35 -0.84 -11.04
CA LYS A 94 13.35 0.23 -11.03
C LYS A 94 13.05 0.71 -9.60
N TRP A 95 12.81 2.00 -9.44
CA TRP A 95 12.24 2.56 -8.22
C TRP A 95 10.76 2.22 -8.13
N GLN A 96 10.35 1.68 -6.99
CA GLN A 96 8.97 1.30 -6.73
C GLN A 96 8.56 1.64 -5.29
N VAL A 97 7.35 2.15 -5.11
CA VAL A 97 6.72 2.41 -3.81
C VAL A 97 6.42 1.09 -3.13
N TYR A 98 6.78 0.94 -1.86
CA TYR A 98 6.39 -0.22 -1.06
C TYR A 98 5.51 0.11 0.13
N ASP A 99 5.41 1.38 0.50
CA ASP A 99 4.53 1.83 1.57
C ASP A 99 4.11 3.28 1.33
N MET A 100 2.98 3.65 1.88
CA MET A 100 2.48 5.02 1.95
C MET A 100 2.12 5.29 3.41
N ALA A 101 2.53 6.44 3.94
CA ALA A 101 1.99 6.94 5.19
C ALA A 101 1.06 8.12 4.92
N SER A 102 -0.09 8.14 5.61
CA SER A 102 -0.98 9.29 5.66
C SER A 102 -0.99 9.84 7.08
N GLU A 103 -0.72 11.14 7.23
CA GLU A 103 -0.62 11.79 8.55
C GLU A 103 0.30 11.03 9.54
N GLY A 104 1.40 10.47 9.02
CA GLY A 104 2.38 9.71 9.79
C GLY A 104 2.05 8.23 10.02
N VAL A 105 0.88 7.75 9.58
CA VAL A 105 0.46 6.36 9.76
C VAL A 105 0.75 5.54 8.51
N SER A 106 1.68 4.58 8.63
CA SER A 106 2.06 3.62 7.58
C SER A 106 0.93 2.64 7.26
N MET A 107 0.56 2.54 5.99
CA MET A 107 -0.45 1.59 5.53
C MET A 107 0.01 0.14 5.69
N VAL A 108 1.30 -0.15 5.42
CA VAL A 108 1.86 -1.49 5.63
C VAL A 108 1.79 -1.90 7.09
N GLU A 109 2.18 -1.02 8.03
CA GLU A 109 2.16 -1.34 9.45
C GLU A 109 0.71 -1.47 9.96
N THR A 110 -0.21 -0.60 9.50
CA THR A 110 -1.64 -0.74 9.81
C THR A 110 -2.19 -2.09 9.36
N LYS A 111 -1.95 -2.52 8.10
CA LYS A 111 -2.45 -3.81 7.61
C LYS A 111 -1.78 -5.01 8.27
N LYS A 112 -0.50 -4.91 8.60
CA LYS A 112 0.19 -5.92 9.41
C LYS A 112 -0.49 -6.11 10.78
N GLN A 113 -0.87 -5.02 11.45
CA GLN A 113 -1.55 -5.09 12.74
C GLN A 113 -2.96 -5.67 12.60
N GLU A 114 -3.76 -5.14 11.67
CA GLU A 114 -5.14 -5.60 11.39
C GLU A 114 -5.19 -7.10 11.04
N TRP A 115 -4.23 -7.59 10.24
CA TRP A 115 -4.23 -8.96 9.75
C TRP A 115 -3.41 -9.94 10.58
N SER A 116 -2.70 -9.47 11.60
CA SER A 116 -1.90 -10.32 12.49
C SER A 116 -2.74 -11.41 13.17
N ASN A 117 -3.99 -11.10 13.54
CA ASN A 117 -4.88 -12.04 14.23
C ASN A 117 -5.36 -13.18 13.33
N ILE A 118 -5.77 -12.87 12.10
CA ILE A 118 -6.18 -13.90 11.12
C ILE A 118 -4.98 -14.74 10.69
N LEU A 119 -3.81 -14.13 10.47
CA LEU A 119 -2.58 -14.87 10.16
C LEU A 119 -2.19 -15.84 11.27
N ARG A 120 -2.35 -15.44 12.54
CA ARG A 120 -2.04 -16.29 13.69
C ARG A 120 -3.01 -17.47 13.83
N ARG A 121 -4.31 -17.23 13.63
CA ARG A 121 -5.37 -18.19 13.95
C ARG A 121 -5.71 -19.09 12.77
N ASP A 122 -5.82 -18.51 11.59
CA ASP A 122 -6.43 -19.13 10.41
C ASP A 122 -5.44 -19.25 9.23
N GLY A 123 -4.27 -18.62 9.33
CA GLY A 123 -3.19 -18.71 8.34
C GLY A 123 -3.37 -17.81 7.11
N ILE A 124 -2.42 -17.92 6.17
CA ILE A 124 -2.35 -17.06 4.98
C ILE A 124 -3.49 -17.32 3.99
N ASP A 125 -3.99 -18.55 3.90
CA ASP A 125 -5.06 -18.88 2.95
C ASP A 125 -6.36 -18.18 3.35
N ALA A 126 -6.71 -18.20 4.64
CA ALA A 126 -7.85 -17.46 5.18
C ALA A 126 -7.70 -15.93 4.99
N LEU A 127 -6.50 -15.39 5.22
CA LEU A 127 -6.23 -13.98 4.91
C LEU A 127 -6.40 -13.68 3.42
N THR A 128 -5.89 -14.54 2.55
CA THR A 128 -5.98 -14.37 1.09
C THR A 128 -7.43 -14.31 0.63
N GLU A 129 -8.30 -15.19 1.15
CA GLU A 129 -9.73 -15.14 0.87
C GLU A 129 -10.38 -13.83 1.35
N GLN A 130 -10.03 -13.36 2.55
CA GLN A 130 -10.56 -12.10 3.07
C GLN A 130 -10.11 -10.90 2.21
N VAL A 131 -8.84 -10.86 1.81
CA VAL A 131 -8.28 -9.79 0.96
C VAL A 131 -8.91 -9.84 -0.43
N GLN A 132 -9.11 -11.03 -1.00
CA GLN A 132 -9.78 -11.19 -2.29
C GLN A 132 -11.22 -10.69 -2.26
N LYS A 133 -11.97 -10.96 -1.17
CA LYS A 133 -13.32 -10.44 -0.97
C LYS A 133 -13.31 -8.91 -0.92
N ALA A 134 -12.37 -8.32 -0.20
CA ALA A 134 -12.22 -6.86 -0.12
C ALA A 134 -11.88 -6.25 -1.49
N ALA A 135 -11.00 -6.89 -2.27
CA ALA A 135 -10.63 -6.46 -3.61
C ALA A 135 -11.80 -6.48 -4.62
N ASN A 136 -12.82 -7.30 -4.37
CA ASN A 136 -13.99 -7.43 -5.25
C ASN A 136 -15.13 -6.46 -4.88
N VAL A 137 -14.98 -5.63 -3.85
CA VAL A 137 -15.98 -4.63 -3.47
C VAL A 137 -16.04 -3.57 -4.58
N PRO A 138 -17.22 -3.35 -5.22
CA PRO A 138 -17.35 -2.35 -6.28
C PRO A 138 -16.98 -0.95 -5.79
N VAL A 139 -16.29 -0.19 -6.65
CA VAL A 139 -16.03 1.23 -6.38
C VAL A 139 -17.35 1.98 -6.42
N THR A 140 -17.66 2.70 -5.34
CA THR A 140 -18.87 3.52 -5.23
C THR A 140 -18.53 4.99 -5.39
N LEU A 141 -19.22 5.66 -6.31
CA LEU A 141 -19.18 7.12 -6.44
C LEU A 141 -20.19 7.71 -5.44
N ASN A 142 -19.70 8.16 -4.28
CA ASN A 142 -20.52 8.96 -3.39
C ASN A 142 -20.74 10.32 -4.09
N LYS A 143 -21.96 10.55 -4.59
CA LYS A 143 -22.41 11.85 -5.10
C LYS A 143 -22.85 12.75 -3.95
#